data_AF-A0A1S2CW68-F1
#
_entry.id   AF-A0A1S2CW68-F1
#
_cell.length_a   1.000
_cell.length_b   1.000
_cell.length_c   1.000
_cell.angle_alpha   90.00
_cell.angle_beta   90.00
_cell.angle_gamma   90.00
#
_symmetry.space_group_name_H-M   'P 1'
#
loop_
_entity.id
_entity.type
_entity.pdbx_description
1 polymer ?
#
loop_
_entity_poly.entity_id
_entity_poly.type
_entity_poly.pdbx_seq_one_letter_code
_entity_poly.pdbx_strand_id
1 'polypeptide(L)'
;MSAKHPIIAVTGSSGAGTSTSTNAFRSMFHQLGYTAAVVEGDSFHRYTRPEMDVAIRKAREQGRHISYFGPEANDFGLLENFFQGYGQDGNGQYRRYLHSFDEAVPFNQMPGTFTPWQNLPSNTDLLFYEGLHGGVVTEDHNVARHVDFLIGVVPIVNLEWIQKLIRDTSERGHSREAVTDSIVRSMDDYINFITPQFSRTHINFQRVPTVDTSNPFSAKVIPSLDESMLVIRFRGIKQVDFPYLLSMIDGSFISRMNTIVVPGGKMGFAMELILRPLIQQLLETGKIT
;
A
#
# COMPACT_ATOMS: atom_id res chain seq x y z
N MET A 1 1.84 -26.27 -11.99
CA MET A 1 1.92 -25.35 -13.14
C MET A 1 2.15 -23.98 -12.54
N SER A 2 3.23 -23.29 -12.92
CA SER A 2 3.48 -21.89 -12.55
C SER A 2 2.27 -21.02 -12.93
N ALA A 3 1.88 -20.05 -12.10
CA ALA A 3 0.87 -19.07 -12.50
C ALA A 3 1.46 -18.26 -13.66
N LYS A 4 0.70 -18.13 -14.76
CA LYS A 4 1.23 -17.50 -15.97
C LYS A 4 1.44 -15.99 -15.80
N HIS A 5 0.55 -15.33 -15.05
CA HIS A 5 0.55 -13.88 -14.83
C HIS A 5 0.10 -13.54 -13.39
N PRO A 6 0.86 -13.96 -12.35
CA PRO A 6 0.48 -13.72 -10.97
C PRO A 6 0.51 -12.24 -10.61
N ILE A 7 -0.42 -11.84 -9.75
CA ILE A 7 -0.57 -10.48 -9.24
C ILE A 7 -0.23 -10.45 -7.75
N ILE A 8 0.81 -9.69 -7.42
CA ILE A 8 1.20 -9.36 -6.05
C ILE A 8 0.75 -7.92 -5.79
N ALA A 9 -0.09 -7.71 -4.78
CA ALA A 9 -0.56 -6.38 -4.41
C ALA A 9 -0.18 -6.05 -2.96
N VAL A 10 0.49 -4.93 -2.77
CA VAL A 10 0.70 -4.31 -1.47
C VAL A 10 -0.34 -3.23 -1.28
N THR A 11 -1.15 -3.38 -0.24
CA THR A 11 -2.17 -2.40 0.15
C THR A 11 -1.80 -1.78 1.48
N GLY A 12 -1.83 -0.45 1.58
CA GLY A 12 -1.32 0.22 2.77
C GLY A 12 -1.36 1.73 2.69
N SER A 13 -1.42 2.37 3.86
CA SER A 13 -1.39 3.84 3.93
C SER A 13 0.02 4.39 3.79
N SER A 14 0.11 5.53 3.10
CA SER A 14 1.35 6.28 2.89
C SER A 14 2.03 6.57 4.23
N GLY A 15 3.31 6.22 4.35
CA GLY A 15 4.10 6.42 5.58
C GLY A 15 4.35 5.16 6.42
N ALA A 16 3.67 4.05 6.15
CA ALA A 16 3.93 2.77 6.82
C ALA A 16 5.31 2.16 6.54
N GLY A 17 6.11 2.76 5.65
CA GLY A 17 7.29 2.16 5.03
C GLY A 17 7.00 1.57 3.65
N THR A 18 5.97 2.07 2.96
CA THR A 18 5.54 1.56 1.64
C THR A 18 6.64 1.71 0.59
N SER A 19 7.32 2.85 0.52
CA SER A 19 8.50 3.05 -0.35
C SER A 19 9.70 2.15 0.05
N THR A 20 9.90 1.88 1.34
CA THR A 20 10.86 0.87 1.81
C THR A 20 10.45 -0.54 1.35
N SER A 21 9.15 -0.83 1.37
CA SER A 21 8.58 -2.11 0.94
C SER A 21 8.79 -2.32 -0.56
N THR A 22 8.49 -1.32 -1.40
CA THR A 22 8.66 -1.42 -2.86
C THR A 22 10.11 -1.63 -3.28
N ASN A 23 11.05 -0.96 -2.62
CA ASN A 23 12.47 -1.22 -2.87
C ASN A 23 12.87 -2.65 -2.46
N ALA A 24 12.33 -3.16 -1.35
CA ALA A 24 12.56 -4.55 -0.94
C ALA A 24 11.99 -5.55 -1.97
N PHE A 25 10.76 -5.35 -2.46
CA PHE A 25 10.17 -6.20 -3.51
C PHE A 25 10.98 -6.16 -4.80
N ARG A 26 11.35 -4.97 -5.28
CA ARG A 26 12.20 -4.82 -6.48
C ARG A 26 13.52 -5.55 -6.33
N SER A 27 14.15 -5.45 -5.15
CA SER A 27 15.37 -6.20 -4.86
C SER A 27 15.14 -7.71 -4.86
N MET A 28 14.08 -8.19 -4.22
CA MET A 28 13.72 -9.62 -4.20
C MET A 28 13.45 -10.17 -5.60
N PHE A 29 12.68 -9.46 -6.43
CA PHE A 29 12.42 -9.88 -7.81
C PHE A 29 13.70 -9.97 -8.63
N HIS A 30 14.57 -8.96 -8.51
CA HIS A 30 15.87 -8.96 -9.19
C HIS A 30 16.76 -10.11 -8.73
N GLN A 31 16.86 -10.38 -7.42
CA GLN A 31 17.65 -11.49 -6.88
C GLN A 31 17.14 -12.87 -7.32
N LEU A 32 15.83 -13.00 -7.48
CA LEU A 32 15.19 -14.22 -7.95
C LEU A 32 15.19 -14.34 -9.49
N GLY A 33 15.62 -13.31 -10.22
CA GLY A 33 15.68 -13.29 -11.68
C GLY A 33 14.34 -13.07 -12.37
N TYR A 34 13.37 -12.46 -11.68
CA TYR A 34 12.03 -12.18 -12.23
C TYR A 34 11.86 -10.72 -12.65
N THR A 35 11.17 -10.52 -13.76
CA THR A 35 10.81 -9.22 -14.34
C THR A 35 9.39 -8.84 -13.94
N ALA A 36 9.24 -7.86 -13.04
CA ALA A 36 7.93 -7.39 -12.58
C ALA A 36 7.47 -6.13 -13.35
N ALA A 37 6.21 -6.13 -13.81
CA ALA A 37 5.50 -4.88 -14.12
C ALA A 37 5.17 -4.18 -12.79
N VAL A 38 5.65 -2.96 -12.58
CA VAL A 38 5.37 -2.20 -11.35
C VAL A 38 4.35 -1.11 -11.63
N VAL A 39 3.25 -1.10 -10.89
CA VAL A 39 2.19 -0.10 -11.00
C VAL A 39 1.85 0.50 -9.63
N GLU A 40 1.74 1.82 -9.60
CA GLU A 40 1.38 2.60 -8.41
C GLU A 40 -0.14 2.80 -8.37
N GLY A 41 -0.76 2.74 -7.19
CA GLY A 41 -2.21 2.86 -7.04
C GLY A 41 -2.77 4.19 -7.52
N ASP A 42 -1.97 5.25 -7.38
CA ASP A 42 -2.32 6.60 -7.79
C ASP A 42 -2.55 6.71 -9.31
N SER A 43 -2.10 5.74 -10.11
CA SER A 43 -2.47 5.59 -11.53
C SER A 43 -3.98 5.57 -11.76
N PHE A 44 -4.74 5.09 -10.78
CA PHE A 44 -6.19 4.87 -10.83
C PHE A 44 -6.99 5.95 -10.08
N HIS A 45 -6.34 7.04 -9.66
CA HIS A 45 -7.06 8.23 -9.21
C HIS A 45 -7.96 8.77 -10.33
N ARG A 46 -9.15 9.25 -9.96
CA ARG A 46 -10.11 9.82 -10.92
C ARG A 46 -9.77 11.26 -11.31
N TYR A 47 -9.08 11.98 -10.42
CA TYR A 47 -8.83 13.41 -10.54
C TYR A 47 -7.34 13.74 -10.45
N THR A 48 -6.92 14.72 -11.26
CA THR A 48 -5.70 15.48 -11.00
C THR A 48 -5.86 16.31 -9.71
N ARG A 49 -4.77 16.84 -9.17
CA ARG A 49 -4.81 17.68 -7.96
C ARG A 49 -5.77 18.88 -8.10
N PRO A 50 -5.74 19.67 -9.20
CA PRO A 50 -6.70 20.77 -9.37
C PRO A 50 -8.15 20.30 -9.50
N GLU A 51 -8.40 19.18 -10.18
CA GLU A 51 -9.74 18.60 -10.33
C GLU A 51 -10.27 18.09 -8.99
N MET A 52 -9.42 17.47 -8.18
CA MET A 52 -9.77 17.00 -6.85
C MET A 52 -10.14 18.18 -5.94
N ASP A 53 -9.39 19.28 -5.99
CA ASP A 53 -9.71 20.48 -5.22
C ASP A 53 -11.08 21.06 -5.61
N VAL A 54 -11.44 21.01 -6.89
CA VAL A 54 -12.77 21.38 -7.37
C VAL A 54 -13.84 20.41 -6.86
N ALA A 55 -13.58 19.10 -6.93
CA ALA A 55 -14.51 18.07 -6.47
C ALA A 55 -14.80 18.20 -4.96
N ILE A 56 -13.76 18.41 -4.15
CA ILE A 56 -13.87 18.65 -2.70
C ILE A 56 -14.73 19.88 -2.42
N ARG A 57 -14.52 21.00 -3.13
CA ARG A 57 -15.32 22.22 -2.96
C ARG A 57 -16.80 21.97 -3.29
N LYS A 58 -17.10 21.33 -4.43
CA LYS A 58 -18.48 21.00 -4.84
C LYS A 58 -19.18 20.07 -3.85
N ALA A 59 -18.48 19.03 -3.37
CA ALA A 59 -19.04 18.13 -2.37
C ALA A 59 -19.36 18.87 -1.07
N ARG A 60 -18.47 19.79 -0.64
CA ARG A 60 -18.66 20.60 0.56
C ARG A 60 -19.89 21.51 0.47
N GLU A 61 -20.15 22.11 -0.70
CA GLU A 61 -21.36 22.92 -0.94
C GLU A 61 -22.65 22.08 -0.80
N GLN A 62 -22.56 20.77 -0.99
CA GLN A 62 -23.67 19.82 -0.84
C GLN A 62 -23.70 19.14 0.53
N GLY A 63 -22.86 19.57 1.48
CA GLY A 63 -22.76 18.93 2.80
C GLY A 63 -22.12 17.55 2.79
N ARG A 64 -21.42 17.16 1.71
CA ARG A 64 -20.70 15.89 1.57
C ARG A 64 -19.18 16.09 1.64
N HIS A 65 -18.45 14.99 1.77
CA HIS A 65 -16.99 14.98 1.79
C HIS A 65 -16.46 13.94 0.82
N ILE A 66 -15.37 14.29 0.14
CA ILE A 66 -14.64 13.39 -0.76
C ILE A 66 -13.23 13.23 -0.20
N SER A 67 -12.75 12.00 -0.14
CA SER A 67 -11.38 11.69 0.24
C SER A 67 -10.72 10.76 -0.78
N TYR A 68 -9.39 10.73 -0.78
CA TYR A 68 -8.61 9.78 -1.59
C TYR A 68 -8.77 8.32 -1.13
N PHE A 69 -9.46 8.05 -0.02
CA PHE A 69 -9.75 6.69 0.41
C PHE A 69 -11.01 6.12 -0.26
N GLY A 70 -11.94 7.00 -0.66
CA GLY A 70 -13.25 6.62 -1.16
C GLY A 70 -13.34 6.39 -2.68
N PRO A 71 -14.45 5.84 -3.15
CA PRO A 71 -14.71 5.55 -4.56
C PRO A 71 -14.93 6.81 -5.42
N GLU A 72 -15.28 7.96 -4.83
CA GLU A 72 -15.46 9.19 -5.62
C GLU A 72 -14.13 9.70 -6.19
N ALA A 73 -13.00 9.44 -5.52
CA ALA A 73 -11.67 9.88 -5.91
C ALA A 73 -10.86 8.82 -6.68
N ASN A 74 -11.36 7.58 -6.76
CA ASN A 74 -10.64 6.43 -7.31
C ASN A 74 -11.51 5.67 -8.30
N ASP A 75 -10.92 5.19 -9.39
CA ASP A 75 -11.63 4.34 -10.35
C ASP A 75 -11.39 2.86 -10.04
N PHE A 76 -12.19 2.30 -9.13
CA PHE A 76 -12.08 0.89 -8.74
C PHE A 76 -12.43 -0.07 -9.88
N GLY A 77 -13.34 0.31 -10.77
CA GLY A 77 -13.68 -0.49 -11.94
C GLY A 77 -12.52 -0.56 -12.93
N LEU A 78 -11.83 0.56 -13.15
CA LEU A 78 -10.62 0.58 -13.97
C LEU A 78 -9.50 -0.27 -13.37
N LEU A 79 -9.31 -0.21 -12.05
CA LEU A 79 -8.33 -1.04 -11.34
C LEU A 79 -8.68 -2.54 -11.44
N GLU A 80 -9.95 -2.91 -11.23
CA GLU A 80 -10.42 -4.29 -11.36
C GLU A 80 -10.20 -4.82 -12.78
N ASN A 81 -10.59 -4.05 -13.80
CA ASN A 81 -10.40 -4.42 -15.20
C ASN A 81 -8.92 -4.53 -15.57
N PHE A 82 -8.06 -3.67 -15.01
CA PHE A 82 -6.62 -3.74 -15.21
C PHE A 82 -6.03 -5.04 -14.63
N PHE A 83 -6.39 -5.42 -13.39
CA PHE A 83 -5.95 -6.69 -12.80
C PHE A 83 -6.50 -7.89 -13.57
N GLN A 84 -7.77 -7.84 -13.96
CA GLN A 84 -8.38 -8.88 -14.77
C GLN A 84 -7.64 -9.06 -16.10
N GLY A 85 -7.34 -7.97 -16.81
CA GLY A 85 -6.60 -7.98 -18.07
C GLY A 85 -5.25 -8.66 -17.88
N TYR A 86 -4.44 -8.15 -16.95
CA TYR A 86 -3.12 -8.71 -16.68
C TYR A 86 -3.16 -10.21 -16.34
N GLY A 87 -4.09 -10.64 -15.48
CA GLY A 87 -4.23 -12.05 -15.12
C GLY A 87 -4.60 -12.96 -16.30
N GLN A 88 -5.25 -12.44 -17.34
CA GLN A 88 -5.64 -13.20 -18.53
C GLN A 88 -4.55 -13.27 -19.59
N ASP A 89 -3.92 -12.14 -19.90
CA ASP A 89 -3.04 -12.02 -21.09
C ASP A 89 -1.67 -11.37 -20.81
N GLY A 90 -1.41 -10.96 -19.56
CA GLY A 90 -0.17 -10.29 -19.16
C GLY A 90 -0.04 -8.86 -19.68
N ASN A 91 -1.11 -8.29 -20.25
CA ASN A 91 -1.13 -6.94 -20.78
C ASN A 91 -1.92 -6.00 -19.88
N GLY A 92 -1.73 -4.70 -20.11
CA GLY A 92 -2.46 -3.67 -19.41
C GLY A 92 -1.94 -2.30 -19.79
N GLN A 93 -2.73 -1.28 -19.49
CA GLN A 93 -2.32 0.11 -19.63
C GLN A 93 -2.23 0.75 -18.26
N TYR A 94 -1.23 1.57 -18.07
CA TYR A 94 -1.05 2.36 -16.86
C TYR A 94 -0.64 3.79 -17.22
N ARG A 95 -0.79 4.68 -16.25
CA ARG A 95 -0.30 6.06 -16.29
C ARG A 95 0.35 6.38 -14.96
N ARG A 96 1.17 7.41 -14.87
CA ARG A 96 1.82 7.79 -13.61
C ARG A 96 1.21 9.06 -13.08
N TYR A 97 0.96 9.11 -11.78
CA TYR A 97 0.57 10.34 -11.10
C TYR A 97 1.83 11.04 -10.61
N LEU A 98 2.04 12.28 -11.03
CA LEU A 98 3.29 12.99 -10.81
C LEU A 98 3.22 13.73 -9.48
N HIS A 99 3.98 13.33 -8.47
CA HIS A 99 3.90 13.91 -7.13
C HIS A 99 4.74 15.18 -6.97
N SER A 100 5.91 15.20 -7.61
CA SER A 100 6.96 16.21 -7.45
C SER A 100 7.32 16.87 -8.78
N PHE A 101 8.06 17.98 -8.71
CA PHE A 101 8.59 18.64 -9.92
C PHE A 101 9.59 17.75 -10.65
N ASP A 102 10.45 17.04 -9.93
CA ASP A 102 11.45 16.15 -10.52
C ASP A 102 10.81 15.02 -11.35
N GLU A 103 9.66 14.50 -10.90
CA GLU A 103 8.88 13.54 -11.68
C GLU A 103 8.19 14.17 -12.88
N ALA A 104 7.73 15.42 -12.77
CA ALA A 104 6.91 16.07 -13.79
C ALA A 104 7.71 16.73 -14.93
N VAL A 105 8.92 17.21 -14.63
CA VAL A 105 9.83 17.88 -15.59
C VAL A 105 10.10 17.02 -16.83
N PRO A 106 10.44 15.71 -16.72
CA PRO A 106 10.65 14.86 -17.89
C PRO A 106 9.45 14.75 -18.84
N PHE A 107 8.24 15.04 -18.36
CA PHE A 107 7.00 14.97 -19.14
C PHE A 107 6.51 16.36 -19.58
N ASN A 108 7.23 17.44 -19.28
CA ASN A 108 6.78 18.82 -19.46
C ASN A 108 5.39 19.08 -18.83
N GLN A 109 5.13 18.48 -17.67
CA GLN A 109 3.88 18.59 -16.94
C GLN A 109 4.08 19.26 -15.57
N MET A 110 2.97 19.55 -14.88
CA MET A 110 2.99 20.05 -13.51
C MET A 110 2.75 18.93 -12.50
N PRO A 111 3.30 19.02 -11.28
CA PRO A 111 2.94 18.09 -10.20
C PRO A 111 1.44 18.07 -9.95
N GLY A 112 0.92 16.89 -9.59
CA GLY A 112 -0.50 16.63 -9.41
C GLY A 112 -1.25 16.32 -10.71
N THR A 113 -0.55 15.96 -11.78
CA THR A 113 -1.16 15.57 -13.07
C THR A 113 -0.82 14.12 -13.42
N PHE A 114 -1.47 13.60 -14.47
CA PHE A 114 -1.19 12.26 -14.99
C PHE A 114 -0.35 12.32 -16.26
N THR A 115 0.57 11.38 -16.41
CA THR A 115 1.15 11.06 -17.72
C THR A 115 0.08 10.49 -18.65
N PRO A 116 0.33 10.49 -19.97
CA PRO A 116 -0.48 9.70 -20.90
C PRO A 116 -0.49 8.20 -20.52
N TRP A 117 -1.55 7.51 -20.93
CA TRP A 117 -1.61 6.05 -20.82
C TRP A 117 -0.52 5.41 -21.67
N GLN A 118 0.13 4.40 -21.12
CA GLN A 118 1.17 3.62 -21.75
C GLN A 118 0.95 2.13 -21.48
N ASN A 119 1.37 1.29 -22.41
CA ASN A 119 1.29 -0.16 -22.23
C ASN A 119 2.31 -0.61 -21.18
N LEU A 120 1.96 -1.68 -20.45
CA LEU A 120 2.92 -2.39 -19.62
C LEU A 120 4.10 -2.92 -20.44
N PRO A 121 5.28 -3.10 -19.83
CA PRO A 121 6.38 -3.80 -20.47
C PRO A 121 5.95 -5.20 -20.92
N SER A 122 6.41 -5.62 -22.10
CA SER A 122 6.21 -7.00 -22.56
C SER A 122 7.13 -7.97 -21.80
N ASN A 123 6.75 -9.25 -21.77
CA ASN A 123 7.54 -10.34 -21.17
C ASN A 123 7.78 -10.19 -19.65
N THR A 124 6.79 -9.72 -18.91
CA THR A 124 6.83 -9.68 -17.44
C THR A 124 6.42 -11.03 -16.85
N ASP A 125 7.10 -11.45 -15.79
CA ASP A 125 6.79 -12.67 -15.04
C ASP A 125 5.66 -12.46 -14.03
N LEU A 126 5.45 -11.22 -13.56
CA LEU A 126 4.40 -10.87 -12.59
C LEU A 126 4.03 -9.39 -12.63
N LEU A 127 2.85 -9.07 -12.10
CA LEU A 127 2.43 -7.70 -11.80
C LEU A 127 2.64 -7.44 -10.31
N PHE A 128 3.32 -6.34 -10.00
CA PHE A 128 3.48 -5.80 -8.66
C PHE A 128 2.73 -4.47 -8.56
N TYR A 129 1.68 -4.46 -7.74
CA TYR A 129 0.90 -3.28 -7.42
C TYR A 129 1.23 -2.77 -6.02
N GLU A 130 1.40 -1.45 -5.87
CA GLU A 130 1.52 -0.79 -4.58
C GLU A 130 0.52 0.38 -4.51
N GLY A 131 -0.37 0.39 -3.52
CA GLY A 131 -1.29 1.51 -3.33
C GLY A 131 -2.21 1.36 -2.14
N LEU A 132 -3.24 2.21 -2.09
CA LEU A 132 -4.24 2.17 -1.00
C LEU A 132 -5.31 1.09 -1.19
N HIS A 133 -5.54 0.63 -2.44
CA HIS A 133 -6.73 -0.15 -2.82
C HIS A 133 -6.44 -1.50 -3.46
N GLY A 134 -5.29 -2.11 -3.17
CA GLY A 134 -4.89 -3.38 -3.78
C GLY A 134 -5.81 -4.57 -3.43
N GLY A 135 -6.62 -4.46 -2.38
CA GLY A 135 -7.58 -5.46 -1.95
C GLY A 135 -8.99 -4.91 -1.73
N VAL A 136 -9.36 -3.85 -2.45
CA VAL A 136 -10.67 -3.20 -2.31
C VAL A 136 -11.78 -4.11 -2.84
N VAL A 137 -12.91 -4.10 -2.13
CA VAL A 137 -14.14 -4.79 -2.51
C VAL A 137 -15.30 -3.87 -2.16
N THR A 138 -16.13 -3.57 -3.15
CA THR A 138 -17.39 -2.83 -3.03
C THR A 138 -18.54 -3.72 -3.49
N GLU A 139 -19.76 -3.17 -3.53
CA GLU A 139 -20.91 -3.88 -4.11
C GLU A 139 -20.73 -4.14 -5.60
N ASP A 140 -20.10 -3.20 -6.32
CA ASP A 140 -19.94 -3.25 -7.77
C ASP A 140 -18.63 -3.91 -8.23
N HIS A 141 -17.57 -3.84 -7.41
CA HIS A 141 -16.20 -4.18 -7.82
C HIS A 141 -15.49 -5.06 -6.80
N ASN A 142 -14.77 -6.08 -7.27
CA ASN A 142 -13.98 -6.96 -6.41
C ASN A 142 -12.55 -7.11 -6.95
N VAL A 143 -11.71 -6.12 -6.67
CA VAL A 143 -10.29 -6.12 -7.06
C VAL A 143 -9.54 -7.28 -6.38
N ALA A 144 -9.85 -7.56 -5.11
CA ALA A 144 -9.16 -8.57 -4.31
C ALA A 144 -9.19 -9.98 -4.91
N ARG A 145 -10.23 -10.35 -5.68
CA ARG A 145 -10.36 -11.68 -6.28
C ARG A 145 -9.31 -11.97 -7.36
N HIS A 146 -8.69 -10.93 -7.92
CA HIS A 146 -7.68 -11.04 -8.96
C HIS A 146 -6.25 -11.11 -8.41
N VAL A 147 -6.07 -10.94 -7.10
CA VAL A 147 -4.75 -10.88 -6.47
C VAL A 147 -4.36 -12.24 -5.91
N ASP A 148 -3.24 -12.78 -6.38
CA ASP A 148 -2.70 -14.05 -5.89
C ASP A 148 -1.96 -13.90 -4.56
N PHE A 149 -1.30 -12.75 -4.34
CA PHE A 149 -0.63 -12.43 -3.08
C PHE A 149 -0.90 -11.00 -2.61
N LEU A 150 -1.95 -10.84 -1.81
CA LEU A 150 -2.31 -9.58 -1.16
C LEU A 150 -1.58 -9.40 0.19
N ILE A 151 -0.87 -8.28 0.35
CA ILE A 151 -0.05 -7.95 1.53
C ILE A 151 -0.48 -6.60 2.09
N GLY A 152 -0.72 -6.54 3.40
CA GLY A 152 -1.03 -5.30 4.10
C GLY A 152 0.20 -4.69 4.73
N VAL A 153 0.53 -3.44 4.43
CA VAL A 153 1.61 -2.70 5.11
C VAL A 153 0.99 -1.44 5.71
N VAL A 154 0.82 -1.40 7.02
CA VAL A 154 -0.06 -0.42 7.66
C VAL A 154 0.52 0.06 8.99
N PRO A 155 0.49 1.37 9.31
CA PRO A 155 0.80 1.83 10.65
C PRO A 155 -0.44 1.71 11.55
N ILE A 156 -0.30 1.77 12.87
CA ILE A 156 -1.48 2.04 13.70
C ILE A 156 -2.08 3.39 13.31
N VAL A 157 -3.39 3.55 13.49
CA VAL A 157 -4.14 4.76 13.10
C VAL A 157 -3.50 6.03 13.65
N ASN A 158 -3.06 6.02 14.92
CA ASN A 158 -2.40 7.18 15.52
C ASN A 158 -1.11 7.57 14.78
N LEU A 159 -0.29 6.59 14.38
CA LEU A 159 0.92 6.85 13.61
C LEU A 159 0.59 7.38 12.21
N GLU A 160 -0.45 6.85 11.56
CA GLU A 160 -0.92 7.35 10.27
C GLU A 160 -1.31 8.83 10.34
N TRP A 161 -2.03 9.23 11.39
CA TRP A 161 -2.43 10.62 11.60
C TRP A 161 -1.24 11.53 11.93
N ILE A 162 -0.29 11.07 12.76
CA ILE A 162 0.96 11.81 13.03
C ILE A 162 1.72 12.07 11.73
N GLN A 163 1.85 11.06 10.87
CA GLN A 163 2.52 11.15 9.59
C GLN A 163 1.83 12.14 8.66
N LYS A 164 0.50 12.03 8.52
CA LYS A 164 -0.29 12.95 7.72
C LYS A 164 -0.17 14.39 8.22
N LEU A 165 -0.27 14.60 9.53
CA LEU A 165 -0.15 15.93 10.14
C LEU A 165 1.20 16.57 9.87
N ILE A 166 2.29 15.83 10.12
CA ILE A 166 3.64 16.37 9.94
C ILE A 166 3.89 16.65 8.46
N ARG A 167 3.63 15.69 7.56
CA ARG A 167 3.84 15.86 6.12
C ARG A 167 3.07 17.06 5.56
N ASP A 168 1.78 17.15 5.86
CA ASP A 168 0.92 18.17 5.27
C ASP A 168 1.17 19.58 5.87
N THR A 169 1.69 19.67 7.10
CA THR A 169 2.10 20.96 7.70
C THR A 169 3.50 21.40 7.28
N SER A 170 4.48 20.48 7.20
CA SER A 170 5.87 20.82 6.87
C SER A 170 6.13 20.96 5.38
N GLU A 171 5.57 20.08 4.54
CA GLU A 171 5.85 20.06 3.10
C GLU A 171 4.84 20.85 2.28
N ARG A 172 3.58 20.92 2.74
CA ARG A 172 2.47 21.53 1.98
C ARG A 172 1.97 22.85 2.57
N GLY A 173 2.44 23.23 3.76
CA GLY A 173 2.11 24.50 4.40
C GLY A 173 0.66 24.63 4.86
N HIS A 174 -0.07 23.51 5.02
CA HIS A 174 -1.43 23.54 5.55
C HIS A 174 -1.44 23.86 7.06
N SER A 175 -2.50 24.51 7.55
CA SER A 175 -2.69 24.70 8.99
C SER A 175 -3.04 23.37 9.67
N ARG A 176 -2.72 23.23 10.96
CA ARG A 176 -3.04 22.02 11.73
C ARG A 176 -4.54 21.74 11.77
N GLU A 177 -5.34 22.79 11.86
CA GLU A 177 -6.81 22.73 11.89
C GLU A 177 -7.35 22.17 10.58
N ALA A 178 -6.83 22.65 9.44
CA ALA A 178 -7.25 22.15 8.13
C ALA A 178 -6.91 20.67 7.93
N VAL A 179 -5.75 20.22 8.43
CA VAL A 179 -5.36 18.80 8.36
C VAL A 179 -6.21 17.94 9.30
N THR A 180 -6.49 18.43 10.50
CA THR A 180 -7.36 17.75 11.48
C THR A 180 -8.77 17.56 10.92
N ASP A 181 -9.35 18.62 10.35
CA ASP A 181 -10.64 18.58 9.65
C ASP A 181 -10.62 17.56 8.50
N SER A 182 -9.55 17.54 7.71
CA SER A 182 -9.38 16.58 6.62
C SER A 182 -9.35 15.13 7.11
N ILE A 183 -8.66 14.86 8.23
CA ILE A 183 -8.60 13.53 8.84
C ILE A 183 -10.00 13.07 9.22
N VAL A 184 -10.72 13.86 10.02
CA VAL A 184 -12.08 13.51 10.49
C VAL A 184 -13.02 13.23 9.31
N ARG A 185 -12.99 14.08 8.29
CA ARG A 185 -13.86 13.94 7.11
C ARG A 185 -13.54 12.71 6.25
N SER A 186 -12.30 12.22 6.31
CA SER A 186 -11.88 11.02 5.59
C SER A 186 -12.13 9.70 6.34
N MET A 187 -12.58 9.76 7.62
CA MET A 187 -12.70 8.57 8.45
C MET A 187 -13.77 7.60 7.98
N ASP A 188 -14.87 8.10 7.42
CA ASP A 188 -15.91 7.23 6.88
C ASP A 188 -15.35 6.36 5.74
N ASP A 189 -14.70 6.98 4.76
CA ASP A 189 -14.04 6.26 3.67
C ASP A 189 -12.92 5.33 4.17
N TYR A 190 -12.17 5.73 5.20
CA TYR A 190 -11.12 4.89 5.79
C TYR A 190 -11.68 3.60 6.40
N ILE A 191 -12.79 3.70 7.13
CA ILE A 191 -13.47 2.57 7.75
C ILE A 191 -14.09 1.66 6.68
N ASN A 192 -14.69 2.24 5.64
CA ASN A 192 -15.45 1.51 4.64
C ASN A 192 -14.57 0.92 3.51
N PHE A 193 -13.48 1.59 3.13
CA PHE A 193 -12.68 1.20 1.96
C PHE A 193 -11.24 0.81 2.27
N ILE A 194 -10.63 1.27 3.38
CA ILE A 194 -9.24 0.93 3.72
C ILE A 194 -9.18 -0.25 4.69
N THR A 195 -9.79 -0.10 5.87
CA THR A 195 -9.72 -1.09 6.96
C THR A 195 -10.13 -2.52 6.55
N PRO A 196 -11.20 -2.74 5.76
CA PRO A 196 -11.65 -4.08 5.41
C PRO A 196 -10.63 -4.85 4.55
N GLN A 197 -9.77 -4.16 3.82
CA GLN A 197 -8.75 -4.79 2.98
C GLN A 197 -7.76 -5.61 3.81
N PHE A 198 -7.38 -5.14 5.01
CA PHE A 198 -6.47 -5.85 5.91
C PHE A 198 -7.07 -7.12 6.52
N SER A 199 -8.39 -7.32 6.37
CA SER A 199 -9.01 -8.60 6.69
C SER A 199 -8.83 -9.62 5.57
N ARG A 200 -8.51 -9.20 4.34
CA ARG A 200 -8.40 -10.05 3.13
C ARG A 200 -6.95 -10.41 2.77
N THR A 201 -5.99 -9.63 3.25
CA THR A 201 -4.56 -9.86 3.06
C THR A 201 -4.11 -11.23 3.59
N HIS A 202 -3.12 -11.81 2.92
CA HIS A 202 -2.43 -13.03 3.36
C HIS A 202 -1.47 -12.75 4.52
N ILE A 203 -0.79 -11.60 4.47
CA ILE A 203 0.11 -11.14 5.54
C ILE A 203 -0.15 -9.66 5.81
N ASN A 204 -0.25 -9.29 7.09
CA ASN A 204 -0.22 -7.90 7.52
C ASN A 204 1.08 -7.60 8.25
N PHE A 205 1.77 -6.57 7.82
CA PHE A 205 2.89 -5.92 8.48
C PHE A 205 2.37 -4.63 9.11
N GLN A 206 2.10 -4.69 10.41
CA GLN A 206 1.56 -3.54 11.15
C GLN A 206 2.64 -2.85 11.97
N ARG A 207 2.92 -1.58 11.66
CA ARG A 207 3.90 -0.78 12.40
C ARG A 207 3.26 -0.14 13.64
N VAL A 208 3.82 -0.42 14.81
CA VAL A 208 3.32 0.01 16.12
C VAL A 208 4.43 0.79 16.87
N PRO A 209 4.32 2.11 17.02
CA PRO A 209 5.21 2.87 17.89
C PRO A 209 5.17 2.38 19.34
N THR A 210 6.33 2.34 19.99
CA THR A 210 6.50 2.06 21.42
C THR A 210 6.70 3.33 22.25
N VAL A 211 6.44 4.49 21.64
CA VAL A 211 6.41 5.82 22.26
C VAL A 211 4.98 6.33 22.45
N ASP A 212 4.81 7.38 23.23
CA ASP A 212 3.49 7.98 23.46
C ASP A 212 2.93 8.61 22.18
N THR A 213 1.88 7.98 21.65
CA THR A 213 1.10 8.45 20.50
C THR A 213 -0.36 8.71 20.87
N SER A 214 -0.67 8.84 22.17
CA SER A 214 -2.03 9.01 22.68
C SER A 214 -2.75 10.25 22.13
N ASN A 215 -2.00 11.34 21.90
CA ASN A 215 -2.48 12.53 21.19
C ASN A 215 -1.70 12.74 19.88
N PRO A 216 -2.16 12.17 18.76
CA PRO A 216 -1.48 12.31 17.46
C PRO A 216 -1.51 13.75 16.94
N PHE A 217 -2.49 14.56 17.36
CA PHE A 217 -2.65 15.95 16.95
C PHE A 217 -1.71 16.93 17.66
N SER A 218 -1.00 16.50 18.70
CA SER A 218 0.07 17.27 19.35
C SER A 218 1.47 16.77 19.03
N ALA A 219 1.61 15.70 18.24
CA ALA A 219 2.90 15.15 17.89
C ALA A 219 3.77 16.17 17.14
N LYS A 220 5.07 16.09 17.39
CA LYS A 220 6.10 16.96 16.79
C LYS A 220 6.99 16.20 15.80
N VAL A 221 7.16 14.91 16.02
CA VAL A 221 8.03 14.05 15.21
C VAL A 221 7.27 12.77 14.87
N ILE A 222 7.61 12.18 13.73
CA ILE A 222 7.15 10.84 13.38
C ILE A 222 8.06 9.88 14.16
N PRO A 223 7.51 8.96 14.98
CA PRO A 223 8.30 7.92 15.63
C PRO A 223 9.22 7.22 14.60
N SER A 224 10.47 7.00 14.96
CA SER A 224 11.45 6.29 14.14
C SER A 224 11.17 4.79 14.08
N LEU A 225 11.93 4.06 13.27
CA LEU A 225 11.84 2.59 13.22
C LEU A 225 12.32 1.94 14.52
N ASP A 226 13.31 2.54 15.18
CA ASP A 226 13.84 2.03 16.46
C ASP A 226 12.88 2.30 17.63
N GLU A 227 12.03 3.31 17.50
CA GLU A 227 10.90 3.61 18.41
C GLU A 227 9.63 2.86 18.02
N SER A 228 9.73 1.80 17.20
CA SER A 228 8.59 1.02 16.71
C SER A 228 8.86 -0.47 16.79
N MET A 229 7.79 -1.23 16.90
CA MET A 229 7.73 -2.67 16.62
C MET A 229 6.91 -2.91 15.36
N LEU A 230 7.13 -4.06 14.74
CA LEU A 230 6.37 -4.52 13.59
C LEU A 230 5.65 -5.83 13.95
N VAL A 231 4.32 -5.79 13.92
CA VAL A 231 3.46 -6.95 14.17
C VAL A 231 3.14 -7.59 12.82
N ILE A 232 3.62 -8.82 12.63
CA ILE A 232 3.48 -9.56 11.37
C ILE A 232 2.49 -10.69 11.60
N ARG A 233 1.29 -10.56 11.02
CA ARG A 233 0.20 -11.54 11.12
C ARG A 233 0.04 -12.31 9.82
N PHE A 234 -0.02 -13.63 9.91
CA PHE A 234 -0.25 -14.54 8.79
C PHE A 234 -1.70 -15.03 8.76
N ARG A 235 -2.28 -15.13 7.56
CA ARG A 235 -3.63 -15.64 7.30
C ARG A 235 -3.58 -16.71 6.22
N GLY A 236 -4.00 -17.93 6.55
CA GLY A 236 -4.10 -19.02 5.60
C GLY A 236 -2.78 -19.68 5.21
N ILE A 237 -1.63 -19.12 5.62
CA ILE A 237 -0.29 -19.67 5.40
C ILE A 237 0.03 -20.63 6.54
N LYS A 238 0.14 -21.93 6.24
CA LYS A 238 0.29 -22.97 7.27
C LYS A 238 1.74 -23.29 7.62
N GLN A 239 2.68 -23.07 6.71
CA GLN A 239 4.07 -23.52 6.83
C GLN A 239 5.02 -22.39 7.23
N VAL A 240 4.62 -21.56 8.21
CA VAL A 240 5.52 -20.52 8.74
C VAL A 240 6.44 -21.14 9.79
N ASP A 241 7.74 -21.17 9.51
CA ASP A 241 8.76 -21.63 10.46
C ASP A 241 9.08 -20.53 11.49
N PHE A 242 8.23 -20.40 12.50
CA PHE A 242 8.44 -19.44 13.59
C PHE A 242 9.74 -19.67 14.37
N PRO A 243 10.16 -20.92 14.70
CA PRO A 243 11.48 -21.16 15.31
C PRO A 243 12.64 -20.57 14.49
N TYR A 244 12.63 -20.75 13.17
CA TYR A 244 13.61 -20.13 12.28
C TYR A 244 13.56 -18.60 12.36
N LEU A 245 12.37 -17.99 12.21
CA LEU A 245 12.21 -16.54 12.28
C LEU A 245 12.70 -15.95 13.61
N LEU A 246 12.39 -16.59 14.74
CA LEU A 246 12.83 -16.17 16.07
C LEU A 246 14.36 -16.22 16.23
N SER A 247 15.01 -17.25 15.66
CA SER A 247 16.46 -17.39 15.73
C SER A 247 17.20 -16.40 14.83
N MET A 248 16.63 -16.07 13.68
CA MET A 248 17.23 -15.13 12.72
C MET A 248 17.00 -13.68 13.11
N ILE A 249 15.82 -13.36 13.66
CA ILE A 249 15.42 -11.99 13.96
C ILE A 249 15.57 -11.75 15.45
N ASP A 250 16.76 -11.34 15.86
CA ASP A 250 17.03 -11.03 17.26
C ASP A 250 16.05 -9.97 17.82
N GLY A 251 15.61 -10.15 19.07
CA GLY A 251 14.58 -9.32 19.71
C GLY A 251 13.14 -9.55 19.23
N SER A 252 12.89 -10.56 18.38
CA SER A 252 11.53 -10.95 18.00
C SER A 252 10.87 -11.89 19.02
N PHE A 253 9.54 -11.90 19.04
CA PHE A 253 8.76 -12.80 19.89
C PHE A 253 7.39 -13.11 19.27
N ILE A 254 6.76 -14.21 19.69
CA ILE A 254 5.42 -14.61 19.22
C ILE A 254 4.37 -13.98 20.14
N SER A 255 3.45 -13.19 19.58
CA SER A 255 2.33 -12.60 20.34
C SER A 255 1.04 -13.42 20.25
N ARG A 256 0.85 -14.15 19.14
CA ARG A 256 -0.25 -15.11 18.91
C ARG A 256 0.24 -16.25 18.01
N MET A 257 -0.49 -17.37 17.96
CA MET A 257 -0.11 -18.55 17.17
C MET A 257 0.26 -18.26 15.71
N ASN A 258 -0.35 -17.26 15.10
CA ASN A 258 -0.10 -16.84 13.72
C ASN A 258 0.49 -15.42 13.63
N THR A 259 1.18 -14.95 14.67
CA THR A 259 1.70 -13.57 14.74
C THR A 259 3.03 -13.49 15.45
N ILE A 260 4.02 -12.96 14.74
CA ILE A 260 5.33 -12.61 15.28
C ILE A 260 5.45 -11.09 15.39
N VAL A 261 6.14 -10.61 16.42
CA VAL A 261 6.48 -9.20 16.62
C VAL A 261 7.98 -9.08 16.46
N VAL A 262 8.43 -8.13 15.65
CA VAL A 262 9.86 -7.90 15.37
C VAL A 262 10.23 -6.43 15.64
N PRO A 263 11.48 -6.13 16.00
CA PRO A 263 11.94 -4.74 16.11
C PRO A 263 11.78 -3.98 14.80
N GLY A 264 11.33 -2.72 14.84
CA GLY A 264 11.05 -1.93 13.64
C GLY A 264 12.30 -1.68 12.78
N GLY A 265 13.47 -1.49 13.40
CA GLY A 265 14.76 -1.40 12.70
C GLY A 265 15.13 -2.65 11.87
N LYS A 266 14.47 -3.79 12.12
CA LYS A 266 14.67 -5.06 11.37
C LYS A 266 13.57 -5.35 10.36
N MET A 267 12.69 -4.38 10.07
CA MET A 267 11.55 -4.55 9.15
C MET A 267 11.97 -5.09 7.77
N GLY A 268 12.95 -4.47 7.11
CA GLY A 268 13.39 -4.89 5.78
C GLY A 268 13.90 -6.34 5.77
N PHE A 269 14.71 -6.71 6.77
CA PHE A 269 15.23 -8.07 6.93
C PHE A 269 14.12 -9.09 7.19
N ALA A 270 13.17 -8.76 8.08
CA ALA A 270 12.02 -9.62 8.35
C ALA A 270 11.14 -9.81 7.10
N MET A 271 10.90 -8.74 6.34
CA MET A 271 10.16 -8.82 5.08
C MET A 271 10.86 -9.72 4.08
N GLU A 272 12.18 -9.61 3.91
CA GLU A 272 12.93 -10.46 2.98
C GLU A 272 12.87 -11.95 3.38
N LEU A 273 13.13 -12.27 4.65
CA LEU A 273 13.07 -13.65 5.15
C LEU A 273 11.69 -14.29 4.96
N ILE A 274 10.63 -13.51 5.15
CA ILE A 274 9.25 -14.01 5.10
C ILE A 274 8.73 -14.07 3.66
N LEU A 275 8.92 -13.00 2.89
CA LEU A 275 8.27 -12.82 1.59
C LEU A 275 9.01 -13.53 0.47
N ARG A 276 10.34 -13.58 0.51
CA ARG A 276 11.13 -14.23 -0.55
C ARG A 276 10.73 -15.68 -0.82
N PRO A 277 10.64 -16.59 0.18
CA PRO A 277 10.22 -17.97 -0.07
C PRO A 277 8.77 -18.06 -0.58
N LEU A 278 7.88 -17.17 -0.13
CA LEU A 278 6.47 -17.15 -0.56
C LEU A 278 6.31 -16.66 -2.00
N ILE A 279 7.09 -15.65 -2.40
CA ILE A 279 7.14 -15.15 -3.77
C ILE A 279 7.68 -16.25 -4.69
N GLN A 280 8.76 -16.92 -4.29
CA GLN A 280 9.31 -18.04 -5.05
C GLN A 280 8.27 -19.16 -5.20
N GLN A 281 7.61 -19.55 -4.10
CA GLN A 281 6.56 -20.56 -4.14
C GLN A 281 5.41 -20.16 -5.07
N LEU A 282 4.95 -18.91 -5.00
CA LEU A 282 3.89 -18.40 -5.87
C LEU A 282 4.29 -18.52 -7.35
N LEU A 283 5.51 -18.15 -7.69
CA LEU A 283 5.98 -18.16 -9.07
C LEU A 283 6.21 -19.58 -9.59
N GLU A 284 6.62 -20.52 -8.75
CA GLU A 284 6.83 -21.93 -9.14
C GLU A 284 5.50 -22.72 -9.22
N THR A 285 4.61 -22.51 -8.25
CA THR A 285 3.42 -23.36 -8.04
C THR A 285 2.10 -22.69 -8.42
N GLY A 286 2.11 -21.37 -8.61
CA GLY A 286 0.96 -20.54 -8.87
C GLY A 286 0.06 -20.27 -7.66
N LYS A 287 0.46 -20.70 -6.45
CA LYS A 287 -0.36 -20.53 -5.23
C LYS A 287 0.52 -20.36 -3.99
N ILE A 288 -0.05 -19.70 -2.98
CA ILE A 288 0.51 -19.61 -1.63
C ILE A 288 -0.25 -20.55 -0.70
N THR A 289 0.44 -21.27 0.18
CA THR A 289 -0.14 -22.29 1.07
C THR A 289 0.39 -22.21 2.50
#